data_AF-A0A8B0SQR7-F1
#
_entry.id   AF-A0A8B0SQR7-F1
#
_cell.length_a   1.000
_cell.length_b   1.000
_cell.length_c   1.000
_cell.angle_alpha   90.00
_cell.angle_beta   90.00
_cell.angle_gamma   90.00
#
_symmetry.space_group_name_H-M   'P 1'
#
loop_
_entity.id
_entity.type
_entity.pdbx_description
1 polymer ?
#
loop_
_entity_poly.entity_id
_entity_poly.type
_entity_poly.pdbx_seq_one_letter_code
_entity_poly.pdbx_strand_id
1 'polypeptide(L)'
;MNEVGVDGLTTRKLAERLGVQQPALYWHFRNKRALLDALAEAMLAENHTHSVPRADDDWRSFLIGNARSFRQALLAYRDGARIHAGTRPGAPQMETADAQLRFLCEAGFFRPGTPSMR
;
A
#
# COMPACT_ATOMS: atom_id res chain seq x y z
N MET A 1 1.91 16.20 0.14
CA MET A 1 2.40 15.40 -1.01
C MET A 1 2.10 16.08 -2.33
N ASN A 2 0.82 16.35 -2.66
CA ASN A 2 0.42 16.93 -3.95
C ASN A 2 1.08 18.28 -4.30
N GLU A 3 1.37 19.11 -3.29
CA GLU A 3 1.98 20.43 -3.49
C GLU A 3 3.48 20.37 -3.84
N VAL A 4 4.26 19.53 -3.15
CA VAL A 4 5.74 19.56 -3.19
C VAL A 4 6.39 18.32 -3.81
N GLY A 5 5.60 17.28 -4.10
CA GLY A 5 6.10 15.98 -4.56
C GLY A 5 6.90 15.21 -3.50
N VAL A 6 7.36 14.01 -3.87
CA VAL A 6 8.11 13.12 -2.95
C VAL A 6 9.48 13.68 -2.56
N ASP A 7 10.15 14.38 -3.48
CA ASP A 7 11.48 14.95 -3.27
C ASP A 7 11.41 16.12 -2.28
N GLY A 8 10.37 16.94 -2.39
CA GLY A 8 10.12 18.08 -1.52
C GLY A 8 9.59 17.74 -0.13
N LEU A 9 9.18 16.50 0.11
CA LEU A 9 8.59 16.05 1.38
C LEU A 9 9.67 15.74 2.44
N THR A 10 9.52 16.33 3.63
CA THR A 10 10.35 16.07 4.81
C THR A 10 9.50 16.09 6.09
N THR A 11 9.96 15.42 7.15
CA THR A 11 9.32 15.46 8.48
C THR A 11 9.25 16.89 9.02
N ARG A 12 10.30 17.69 8.81
CA ARG A 12 10.29 19.13 9.17
C ARG A 12 9.15 19.90 8.52
N LYS A 13 9.00 19.81 7.19
CA LYS A 13 7.94 20.52 6.47
C LYS A 13 6.55 20.04 6.86
N LEU A 14 6.42 18.75 7.21
CA LEU A 14 5.16 18.21 7.72
C LEU A 14 4.83 18.79 9.11
N ALA A 15 5.82 18.90 10.01
CA ALA A 15 5.63 19.52 11.32
C ALA A 15 5.20 20.99 11.19
N GLU A 16 5.89 21.74 10.31
CA GLU A 16 5.55 23.14 9.99
C GLU A 16 4.11 23.27 9.49
N ARG A 17 3.69 22.43 8.54
CA ARG A 17 2.32 22.43 8.01
C ARG A 17 1.27 22.09 9.08
N LEU A 18 1.59 21.17 9.99
CA LEU A 18 0.68 20.75 11.05
C LEU A 18 0.70 21.70 12.27
N GLY A 19 1.55 22.71 12.29
CA GLY A 19 1.68 23.65 13.43
C GLY A 19 2.22 22.99 14.70
N VAL A 20 2.91 21.85 14.60
CA VAL A 20 3.44 21.11 15.74
C VAL A 20 4.97 21.13 15.76
N GLN A 21 5.55 20.89 16.94
CA GLN A 21 7.00 20.81 17.10
C GLN A 21 7.56 19.50 16.52
N GLN A 22 8.77 19.53 15.98
CA GLN A 22 9.42 18.35 15.40
C GLN A 22 9.49 17.11 16.32
N PRO A 23 9.75 17.23 17.65
CA PRO A 23 9.76 16.07 18.53
C PRO A 23 8.45 15.28 18.53
N ALA A 24 7.31 15.94 18.36
CA ALA A 24 6.00 15.27 18.25
C ALA A 24 5.91 14.44 16.97
N LEU A 25 6.42 14.94 15.84
CA LEU A 25 6.47 14.16 14.60
C LEU A 25 7.46 12.99 14.67
N TYR A 26 8.60 13.17 15.34
CA TYR A 26 9.60 12.10 15.51
C TYR A 26 9.08 10.91 16.32
N TRP A 27 8.05 11.11 17.14
CA TRP A 27 7.33 10.02 17.81
C TRP A 27 6.56 9.14 16.83
N HIS A 28 5.98 9.72 15.78
CA HIS A 28 5.24 8.99 14.75
C HIS A 28 6.15 8.48 13.62
N PHE A 29 7.09 9.31 13.16
CA PHE A 29 7.93 9.03 12.00
C PHE A 29 9.40 9.29 12.33
N ARG A 30 10.15 8.21 12.57
CA ARG A 30 11.57 8.30 12.93
C ARG A 30 12.45 8.86 11.80
N ASN A 31 12.03 8.73 10.54
CA ASN A 31 12.77 9.19 9.38
C ASN A 31 11.85 9.36 8.15
N LYS A 32 12.39 9.85 7.03
CA LYS A 32 11.64 10.03 5.77
C LYS A 32 11.07 8.71 5.23
N ARG A 33 11.77 7.58 5.36
CA ARG A 33 11.27 6.27 4.91
C ARG A 33 9.99 5.89 5.66
N ALA A 34 9.98 6.00 6.99
CA ALA A 34 8.81 5.70 7.81
C ALA A 34 7.60 6.58 7.44
N LEU A 35 7.84 7.85 7.10
CA LEU A 35 6.80 8.73 6.59
C LEU A 35 6.28 8.26 5.21
N LEU A 36 7.16 7.84 4.30
CA LEU A 36 6.75 7.35 2.98
C LEU A 36 5.98 6.03 3.06
N ASP A 37 6.39 5.12 3.96
CA ASP A 37 5.69 3.86 4.20
C ASP A 37 4.26 4.11 4.71
N ALA A 38 4.11 5.01 5.68
CA ALA A 38 2.79 5.40 6.20
C ALA A 38 1.92 6.11 5.15
N LEU A 39 2.52 6.90 4.26
CA LEU A 39 1.80 7.53 3.15
C LEU A 39 1.34 6.49 2.12
N ALA A 40 2.20 5.54 1.75
CA ALA A 40 1.82 4.46 0.86
C ALA A 40 0.66 3.65 1.43
N GLU A 41 0.67 3.38 2.73
CA GLU A 41 -0.43 2.75 3.44
C GLU A 41 -1.72 3.56 3.38
N ALA A 42 -1.67 4.84 3.73
CA ALA A 42 -2.83 5.72 3.73
C ALA A 42 -3.45 5.84 2.32
N MET A 43 -2.64 5.96 1.27
CA MET A 43 -3.13 6.03 -0.11
C MET A 43 -3.94 4.80 -0.51
N LEU A 44 -3.46 3.60 -0.13
CA LEU A 44 -4.16 2.35 -0.42
C LEU A 44 -5.42 2.22 0.45
N ALA A 45 -5.36 2.56 1.73
CA ALA A 45 -6.53 2.53 2.60
C ALA A 45 -7.67 3.43 2.08
N GLU A 46 -7.33 4.60 1.53
CA GLU A 46 -8.33 5.56 1.05
C GLU A 46 -8.92 5.16 -0.32
N ASN A 47 -8.12 4.61 -1.24
CA ASN A 47 -8.51 4.48 -2.65
C ASN A 47 -8.43 3.05 -3.23
N HIS A 48 -7.82 2.09 -2.54
CA HIS A 48 -7.72 0.69 -3.00
C HIS A 48 -8.95 -0.13 -2.57
N THR A 49 -10.08 0.14 -3.22
CA THR A 49 -11.42 -0.43 -2.97
C THR A 49 -11.64 -1.91 -3.36
N HIS A 50 -10.67 -2.57 -4.02
CA HIS A 50 -10.75 -3.98 -4.40
C HIS A 50 -9.51 -4.74 -3.91
N SER A 51 -9.14 -4.49 -2.65
CA SER A 51 -7.97 -5.07 -2.00
C SER A 51 -8.17 -6.52 -1.57
N VAL A 52 -9.41 -6.98 -1.40
CA VAL A 52 -9.75 -8.37 -1.06
C VAL A 52 -10.68 -8.98 -2.11
N PRO A 53 -10.60 -10.29 -2.37
CA PRO A 53 -11.54 -10.99 -3.24
C PRO A 53 -12.98 -10.84 -2.75
N ARG A 54 -13.92 -10.65 -3.69
CA ARG A 54 -15.36 -10.62 -3.41
C ARG A 54 -15.97 -12.00 -3.63
N ALA A 55 -17.19 -12.21 -3.11
CA ALA A 55 -17.85 -13.50 -3.18
C ALA A 55 -18.13 -13.98 -4.62
N ASP A 56 -18.27 -13.05 -5.56
CA ASP A 56 -18.54 -13.29 -6.98
C ASP A 56 -17.28 -13.31 -7.87
N ASP A 57 -16.09 -13.14 -7.29
CA ASP A 57 -14.84 -13.13 -8.05
C ASP A 57 -14.38 -14.54 -8.43
N ASP A 58 -13.92 -14.70 -9.69
CA ASP A 58 -12.91 -15.70 -10.02
C ASP A 58 -11.51 -15.09 -9.92
N TRP A 59 -10.46 -15.91 -9.97
CA TRP A 59 -9.09 -15.40 -9.81
C TRP A 59 -8.70 -14.36 -10.88
N ARG A 60 -9.26 -14.44 -12.09
CA ARG A 60 -9.00 -13.48 -13.18
C ARG A 60 -9.72 -12.18 -12.91
N SER A 61 -11.01 -12.21 -12.55
CA SER A 61 -11.79 -11.02 -12.25
C SER A 61 -11.22 -10.28 -11.05
N PHE A 62 -10.84 -11.02 -10.00
CA PHE A 62 -10.18 -10.46 -8.83
C PHE A 62 -8.89 -9.74 -9.20
N LEU A 63 -7.96 -10.38 -9.92
CA LEU A 63 -6.68 -9.74 -10.28
C LEU A 63 -6.87 -8.50 -11.15
N ILE A 64 -7.84 -8.52 -12.07
CA ILE A 64 -8.17 -7.36 -12.91
C ILE A 64 -8.75 -6.22 -12.05
N GLY A 65 -9.71 -6.52 -11.17
CA GLY A 65 -10.35 -5.55 -10.27
C GLY A 65 -9.34 -4.96 -9.29
N ASN A 66 -8.55 -5.82 -8.66
CA ASN A 66 -7.46 -5.46 -7.76
C ASN A 66 -6.45 -4.54 -8.44
N ALA A 67 -5.90 -4.92 -9.60
CA ALA A 67 -4.90 -4.13 -10.31
C ALA A 67 -5.45 -2.76 -10.76
N ARG A 68 -6.71 -2.70 -11.22
CA ARG A 68 -7.38 -1.43 -11.58
C ARG A 68 -7.54 -0.53 -10.37
N SER A 69 -8.05 -1.07 -9.27
CA SER A 69 -8.25 -0.35 -8.01
C SER A 69 -6.93 0.16 -7.44
N PHE A 70 -5.89 -0.70 -7.42
CA PHE A 70 -4.54 -0.35 -6.99
C PHE A 70 -3.95 0.78 -7.85
N ARG A 71 -4.08 0.69 -9.18
CA ARG A 71 -3.65 1.74 -10.10
C ARG A 71 -4.35 3.07 -9.82
N GLN A 72 -5.66 3.07 -9.57
CA GLN A 72 -6.40 4.29 -9.23
C GLN A 72 -5.89 4.92 -7.93
N ALA A 73 -5.64 4.10 -6.90
CA ALA A 73 -5.07 4.59 -5.65
C ALA A 73 -3.69 5.24 -5.83
N LEU A 74 -2.82 4.66 -6.67
CA LEU A 74 -1.51 5.25 -6.96
C LEU A 74 -1.58 6.53 -7.80
N LEU A 75 -2.60 6.68 -8.65
CA LEU A 75 -2.80 7.87 -9.49
C LEU A 75 -3.50 9.02 -8.77
N ALA A 76 -4.20 8.75 -7.68
CA ALA A 76 -4.90 9.76 -6.89
C ALA A 76 -3.97 10.82 -6.27
N TYR A 77 -2.66 10.52 -6.17
CA TYR A 77 -1.68 11.42 -5.56
C TYR A 77 -0.43 11.59 -6.43
N ARG A 78 0.10 12.81 -6.45
CA ARG A 78 1.33 13.16 -7.17
C ARG A 78 2.52 12.35 -6.65
N ASP A 79 3.25 11.68 -7.54
CA ASP A 79 4.34 10.73 -7.20
C ASP A 79 3.86 9.45 -6.49
N GLY A 80 2.57 9.12 -6.48
CA GLY A 80 2.03 7.99 -5.72
C GLY A 80 2.71 6.64 -6.00
N ALA A 81 2.94 6.31 -7.27
CA ALA A 81 3.69 5.12 -7.65
C ALA A 81 5.15 5.14 -7.15
N ARG A 82 5.82 6.31 -7.14
CA ARG A 82 7.19 6.46 -6.61
C ARG A 82 7.24 6.31 -5.10
N ILE A 83 6.21 6.78 -4.40
CA ILE A 83 6.11 6.62 -2.94
C ILE A 83 5.92 5.17 -2.57
N HIS A 84 5.04 4.47 -3.29
CA HIS A 84 4.80 3.04 -3.05
C HIS A 84 5.98 2.14 -3.46
N ALA A 85 6.83 2.58 -4.39
CA ALA A 85 7.96 1.78 -4.86
C ALA A 85 8.95 1.45 -3.72
N GLY A 86 9.13 0.15 -3.47
CA GLY A 86 10.06 -0.35 -2.44
C GLY A 86 9.51 -0.32 -1.02
N THR A 87 8.23 0.00 -0.81
CA THR A 87 7.56 -0.22 0.47
C THR A 87 7.26 -1.70 0.67
N ARG A 88 7.13 -2.12 1.94
CA ARG A 88 6.63 -3.46 2.29
C ARG A 88 5.27 -3.32 2.97
N PRO A 89 4.39 -4.34 2.88
CA PRO A 89 3.14 -4.33 3.62
C PRO A 89 3.39 -4.12 5.12
N GLY A 90 2.75 -3.10 5.69
CA GLY A 90 2.65 -2.91 7.13
C GLY A 90 1.73 -3.97 7.77
N ALA A 91 1.65 -3.98 9.11
CA ALA A 91 0.82 -4.93 9.83
C ALA A 91 -0.66 -4.96 9.35
N PRO A 92 -1.34 -3.81 9.10
CA PRO A 92 -2.74 -3.81 8.66
C PRO A 92 -2.94 -4.42 7.27
N GLN A 93 -1.91 -4.41 6.42
CA GLN A 93 -1.97 -4.93 5.06
C GLN A 93 -1.62 -6.42 5.00
N MET A 94 -1.06 -6.98 6.07
CA MET A 94 -0.64 -8.37 6.11
C MET A 94 -1.84 -9.32 5.99
N GLU A 95 -2.94 -9.03 6.70
CA GLU A 95 -4.17 -9.82 6.62
C GLU A 95 -4.76 -9.80 5.20
N THR A 96 -4.73 -8.63 4.56
CA THR A 96 -5.17 -8.48 3.16
C THR A 96 -4.28 -9.31 2.23
N ALA A 97 -2.96 -9.21 2.36
CA ALA A 97 -2.01 -9.97 1.56
C ALA A 97 -2.19 -11.49 1.74
N ASP A 98 -2.41 -11.95 2.97
CA ASP A 98 -2.69 -13.35 3.27
C ASP A 98 -4.00 -13.83 2.65
N ALA A 99 -5.06 -13.01 2.68
CA ALA A 99 -6.33 -13.34 2.03
C ALA A 99 -6.17 -13.47 0.51
N GLN A 100 -5.42 -12.58 -0.13
CA GLN A 100 -5.11 -12.65 -1.57
C GLN A 100 -4.33 -13.91 -1.92
N LEU A 101 -3.28 -14.22 -1.15
CA LEU A 101 -2.45 -15.41 -1.36
C LEU A 101 -3.27 -16.70 -1.19
N ARG A 102 -4.09 -16.78 -0.15
CA ARG A 102 -4.97 -17.93 0.10
C ARG A 102 -5.93 -18.15 -1.06
N PHE A 103 -6.59 -17.10 -1.53
CA PHE A 103 -7.52 -17.15 -2.65
C PHE A 103 -6.86 -17.64 -3.94
N LEU A 104 -5.65 -17.17 -4.25
CA LEU A 104 -4.88 -17.68 -5.39
C LEU A 104 -4.47 -19.14 -5.19
N CYS A 105 -4.10 -19.56 -3.98
CA CYS A 105 -3.80 -20.96 -3.69
C CYS A 105 -5.02 -21.87 -3.91
N GLU A 106 -6.20 -21.46 -3.47
CA GLU A 106 -7.46 -22.18 -3.69
C GLU A 106 -7.82 -22.28 -5.18
N ALA A 107 -7.41 -21.30 -5.99
CA ALA A 107 -7.52 -21.34 -7.45
C ALA A 107 -6.46 -22.22 -8.15
N GLY A 108 -5.56 -22.87 -7.39
CA GLY A 108 -4.56 -23.81 -7.91
C GLY A 108 -3.19 -23.20 -8.20
N PHE A 109 -2.90 -21.99 -7.72
CA PHE A 109 -1.54 -21.43 -7.74
C PHE A 109 -0.74 -21.95 -6.55
N PHE A 110 0.56 -22.19 -6.71
CA PHE A 110 1.41 -22.69 -5.63
C PHE A 110 2.57 -21.73 -5.38
N ARG A 111 3.07 -21.73 -4.14
CA ARG A 111 4.33 -21.05 -3.86
C ARG A 111 5.47 -21.72 -4.65
N PRO A 112 6.42 -20.95 -5.18
CA PRO A 112 7.63 -21.52 -5.76
C PRO A 112 8.31 -22.44 -4.73
N GLY A 113 8.52 -23.71 -5.07
CA GLY A 113 9.21 -24.70 -4.22
C GLY A 113 8.32 -25.61 -3.37
N THR A 114 7.00 -25.44 -3.36
CA THR A 114 6.08 -26.44 -2.80
C THR A 114 5.75 -27.50 -3.87
N PRO A 115 6.03 -28.80 -3.64
CA PRO A 115 5.72 -29.84 -4.62
C PRO A 115 4.21 -29.93 -4.86
N SER A 116 3.83 -29.99 -6.14
CA SER A 116 2.44 -30.19 -6.54
C SER A 116 2.02 -31.61 -6.17
N MET A 117 1.16 -31.76 -5.16
CA MET A 117 0.45 -33.02 -4.92
C MET A 117 -0.75 -33.07 -5.87
N ARG A 118 -0.47 -33.40 -7.14
CA ARG A 118 -1.46 -33.99 -8.04
C ARG A 118 -1.14 -35.46 -8.21
#